data_AF-X1FNN7-F1
#
_entry.id   AF-X1FNN7-F1
#
_cell.length_a   1.000
_cell.length_b   1.000
_cell.length_c   1.000
_cell.angle_alpha   90.00
_cell.angle_beta   90.00
_cell.angle_gamma   90.00
#
_symmetry.space_group_name_H-M   'P 1'
#
loop_
_entity.id
_entity.type
_entity.pdbx_description
1 polymer ?
#
loop_
_entity_poly.entity_id
_entity_poly.type
_entity_poly.pdbx_seq_one_letter_code
_entity_poly.pdbx_strand_id
1 'polypeptide(L)'
;MLKFAQIEIFRLLLKHILEEKIEFATVLNFDAINKGNGSKTLPIVTESVERNESEVSQLKGVIEGETEKALLIQFNDDKEVWIPKSIIRSDYDTSVKDSTQNFLIDNWILKRNNINTI
;
A
#
# COMPACT_ATOMS: atom_id res chain seq x y z
N MET A 1 -5.75 -23.06 31.59
CA MET A 1 -5.20 -24.02 30.59
C MET A 1 -5.96 -23.81 29.30
N LEU A 2 -5.29 -23.33 28.24
CA LEU A 2 -5.97 -23.12 26.95
C LEU A 2 -6.42 -24.47 26.40
N LYS A 3 -7.65 -24.53 25.88
CA LYS A 3 -8.19 -25.74 25.24
C LYS A 3 -7.48 -25.93 23.89
N PHE A 4 -7.32 -27.18 23.45
CA PHE A 4 -6.65 -27.54 22.19
C PHE A 4 -7.10 -26.66 21.00
N ALA A 5 -8.41 -26.45 20.85
CA ALA A 5 -8.97 -25.59 19.79
C ALA A 5 -8.47 -24.13 19.85
N GLN A 6 -8.27 -23.59 21.05
CA GLN A 6 -7.77 -22.21 21.24
C GLN A 6 -6.28 -22.10 20.88
N ILE A 7 -5.51 -23.17 21.11
CA ILE A 7 -4.10 -23.22 20.71
C ILE A 7 -4.00 -23.30 19.18
N GLU A 8 -4.84 -24.12 18.54
CA GLU A 8 -4.80 -24.28 17.09
C GLU A 8 -5.25 -23.00 16.36
N ILE A 9 -6.28 -22.32 16.85
CA ILE A 9 -6.73 -21.06 16.23
C ILE A 9 -5.68 -19.96 16.38
N PHE A 10 -5.00 -19.91 17.53
CA PHE A 10 -3.90 -18.97 17.76
C PHE A 10 -2.70 -19.29 16.85
N ARG A 11 -2.38 -20.58 16.68
CA ARG A 11 -1.31 -21.04 15.79
C ARG A 11 -1.57 -20.66 14.33
N LEU A 12 -2.79 -20.87 13.85
CA LEU A 12 -3.20 -20.51 12.49
C LEU A 12 -3.14 -18.99 12.26
N LEU A 13 -3.63 -18.20 13.21
CA LEU A 13 -3.57 -16.75 13.16
C LEU A 13 -2.13 -16.24 13.13
N LEU A 14 -1.28 -16.76 14.02
CA LEU A 14 0.11 -16.33 14.13
C LEU A 14 0.92 -16.74 12.88
N LYS A 15 0.63 -17.91 12.30
CA LYS A 15 1.18 -18.33 11.01
C LYS A 15 0.80 -17.36 9.89
N HIS A 16 -0.48 -17.01 9.78
CA HIS A 16 -0.96 -16.09 8.75
C HIS A 16 -0.32 -14.70 8.86
N ILE A 17 -0.28 -14.14 10.08
CA ILE A 17 0.34 -12.82 10.33
C ILE A 17 1.83 -12.82 10.00
N LEU A 18 2.54 -13.92 10.31
CA LEU A 18 3.96 -14.04 9.98
C LEU A 18 4.19 -14.18 8.47
N GLU A 19 3.38 -14.98 7.77
CA GLU A 19 3.46 -15.10 6.30
C GLU A 19 3.23 -13.74 5.63
N GLU A 20 2.18 -13.02 6.02
CA GLU A 20 1.89 -11.67 5.51
C GLU A 20 3.02 -10.69 5.83
N LYS A 21 3.52 -10.66 7.08
CA LYS A 21 4.63 -9.77 7.43
C LYS A 21 5.93 -10.12 6.72
N ILE A 22 6.24 -11.40 6.46
CA ILE A 22 7.46 -11.79 5.74
C ILE A 22 7.37 -11.29 4.29
N GLU A 23 6.25 -11.52 3.61
CA GLU A 23 6.03 -11.07 2.23
C GLU A 23 6.11 -9.55 2.09
N PHE A 24 5.56 -8.78 3.04
CA PHE A 24 5.43 -7.33 2.90
C PHE A 24 6.48 -6.50 3.68
N ALA A 25 7.21 -7.06 4.64
CA ALA A 25 8.19 -6.32 5.46
C ALA A 25 9.66 -6.60 5.15
N THR A 26 9.99 -7.61 4.32
CA THR A 26 11.38 -8.01 4.07
C THR A 26 11.84 -7.92 2.62
N VAL A 27 11.26 -7.03 1.82
CA VAL A 27 11.90 -6.64 0.56
C VAL A 27 13.00 -5.62 0.86
N LEU A 28 14.14 -6.08 1.39
CA LEU A 28 15.39 -5.55 0.87
C LEU A 28 15.49 -6.10 -0.55
N ASN A 29 15.17 -5.27 -1.54
CA ASN A 29 15.24 -5.63 -2.94
C ASN A 29 16.70 -5.93 -3.31
N PHE A 30 17.16 -7.15 -3.10
CA PHE A 30 18.53 -7.56 -3.42
C PHE A 30 18.81 -7.47 -4.93
N ASP A 31 17.78 -7.43 -5.77
CA ASP A 31 17.92 -7.19 -7.20
C ASP A 31 18.35 -5.75 -7.53
N ALA A 32 18.20 -4.79 -6.60
CA ALA A 32 18.69 -3.42 -6.76
C ALA A 32 20.20 -3.27 -6.46
N ILE A 33 20.82 -4.23 -5.75
CA ILE A 33 22.21 -4.08 -5.26
C ILE A 33 23.24 -4.46 -6.33
N ASN A 34 22.88 -5.19 -7.38
CA ASN A 34 23.83 -5.64 -8.41
C ASN A 34 24.16 -4.59 -9.51
N LYS A 35 23.93 -3.30 -9.24
CA LYS A 35 24.48 -2.17 -10.01
C LYS A 35 25.29 -1.22 -9.12
N GLY A 36 26.34 -1.73 -8.48
CA GLY A 36 27.26 -0.86 -7.73
C GLY A 36 28.42 -1.62 -7.10
N ASN A 37 29.63 -1.30 -7.55
CA ASN A 37 30.86 -1.93 -7.09
C ASN A 37 31.16 -1.64 -5.60
N GLY A 38 31.42 -2.71 -4.85
CA GLY A 38 32.40 -2.81 -3.75
C GLY A 38 32.39 -1.78 -2.61
N SER A 39 31.95 -2.20 -1.41
CA SER A 39 32.80 -2.31 -0.21
C SER A 39 32.00 -2.97 0.92
N LYS A 40 32.67 -3.81 1.72
CA LYS A 40 32.07 -4.49 2.87
C LYS A 40 32.02 -3.53 4.05
N THR A 41 30.83 -3.08 4.43
CA THR A 41 30.53 -2.57 5.77
C THR A 41 29.24 -3.22 6.26
N LEU A 42 29.29 -3.79 7.47
CA LEU A 42 28.12 -4.34 8.16
C LEU A 42 27.13 -3.19 8.40
N PRO A 43 25.83 -3.33 8.04
CA PRO A 43 24.90 -2.22 8.11
C PRO A 43 24.55 -1.95 9.57
N ILE A 44 24.93 -0.77 10.03
CA ILE A 44 24.36 -0.13 11.22
C ILE A 44 22.87 0.08 10.90
N VAL A 45 21.99 -0.53 11.69
CA VAL A 45 20.55 -0.24 11.66
C VAL A 45 20.34 1.15 12.23
N THR A 46 20.51 2.16 11.41
CA THR A 46 19.83 3.45 11.60
C THR A 46 18.42 3.29 11.03
N GLU A 47 17.41 3.46 11.87
CA GLU A 47 16.02 3.61 11.46
C GLU A 47 15.85 4.96 10.76
N SER A 48 16.42 5.09 9.57
CA SER A 48 16.01 6.08 8.60
C SER A 48 14.84 5.47 7.85
N VAL A 49 13.63 5.94 8.14
CA VAL A 49 12.45 5.71 7.30
C VAL A 49 12.73 6.40 5.97
N GLU A 50 13.51 5.76 5.11
CA GLU A 50 13.54 6.06 3.69
C GLU A 50 12.15 5.73 3.17
N ARG A 51 11.25 6.73 3.25
CA ARG A 51 9.92 6.65 2.64
C ARG A 51 10.16 6.57 1.15
N ASN A 52 10.24 5.35 0.63
CA ASN A 52 10.35 5.07 -0.80
C ASN A 52 9.25 5.85 -1.54
N GLU A 53 9.63 6.98 -2.16
CA GLU A 53 8.79 7.77 -3.07
C GLU A 53 8.52 7.01 -4.39
N SER A 54 9.09 5.82 -4.54
CA SER A 54 9.11 5.01 -5.76
C SER A 54 7.91 4.07 -5.95
N GLU A 55 6.96 4.01 -5.02
CA GLU A 55 5.79 3.11 -5.10
C GLU A 55 4.44 3.84 -5.09
N VAL A 56 4.36 5.01 -5.71
CA VAL A 56 3.11 5.75 -5.89
C VAL A 56 2.75 5.82 -7.37
N SER A 57 1.49 5.50 -7.70
CA SER A 57 0.96 5.61 -9.05
C SER A 57 0.00 6.78 -9.14
N GLN A 58 0.04 7.47 -10.28
CA GLN A 58 -0.90 8.54 -10.59
C GLN A 58 -2.11 7.93 -11.32
N LEU A 59 -3.30 8.03 -10.75
CA LEU A 59 -4.55 7.64 -11.40
C LEU A 59 -5.49 8.83 -11.60
N LYS A 60 -6.25 8.78 -12.69
CA LYS A 60 -7.36 9.69 -12.94
C LYS A 60 -8.66 9.06 -12.46
N GLY A 61 -9.42 9.79 -11.65
CA GLY A 61 -10.72 9.34 -11.17
C GLY A 61 -11.65 10.50 -10.83
N VAL A 62 -12.91 10.17 -10.57
CA VAL A 62 -13.94 11.10 -10.10
C VAL A 62 -14.32 10.73 -8.67
N ILE A 63 -14.45 11.73 -7.79
CA ILE A 63 -14.87 11.51 -6.40
C ILE A 63 -16.40 11.45 -6.37
N GLU A 64 -16.95 10.25 -6.23
CA GLU A 64 -18.39 10.01 -6.13
C GLU A 64 -18.90 10.16 -4.69
N GLY A 65 -18.03 9.96 -3.70
CA GLY A 65 -18.42 10.01 -2.30
C GLY A 65 -17.26 10.22 -1.33
N GLU A 66 -17.56 10.78 -0.17
CA GLU A 66 -16.60 11.02 0.90
C GLU A 66 -17.12 10.50 2.23
N THR A 67 -16.21 9.91 3.01
CA THR A 67 -16.40 9.62 4.42
C THR A 67 -15.29 10.29 5.23
N GLU A 68 -15.39 10.24 6.56
CA GLU A 68 -14.36 10.77 7.46
C GLU A 68 -12.95 10.20 7.15
N LYS A 69 -12.87 8.91 6.77
CA LYS A 69 -11.59 8.19 6.62
C LYS A 69 -11.24 7.77 5.20
N ALA A 70 -12.18 7.78 4.26
CA ALA A 70 -11.98 7.29 2.91
C ALA A 70 -12.78 8.07 1.87
N LEU A 71 -12.27 8.09 0.64
CA LEU A 71 -12.94 8.61 -0.55
C LEU A 71 -13.38 7.46 -1.44
N LEU A 72 -14.57 7.56 -2.00
CA LEU A 72 -15.03 6.69 -3.07
C LEU A 72 -14.62 7.32 -4.39
N ILE A 73 -13.71 6.66 -5.09
CA ILE A 73 -13.19 7.13 -6.37
C ILE A 73 -13.67 6.16 -7.45
N GLN A 74 -14.36 6.70 -8.45
CA GLN A 74 -14.69 5.98 -9.67
C GLN A 74 -13.56 6.19 -10.68
N PHE A 75 -13.00 5.08 -11.14
CA PHE A 75 -11.98 5.06 -12.19
C PHE A 75 -12.62 4.81 -13.55
N ASN A 76 -11.89 5.12 -14.64
CA ASN A 76 -12.36 4.96 -16.03
C ASN A 76 -12.85 3.54 -16.41
N ASP A 77 -12.51 2.52 -15.61
CA ASP A 77 -12.94 1.12 -15.80
C ASP A 77 -14.34 0.82 -15.21
N ASP A 78 -15.17 1.83 -14.95
CA ASP A 78 -16.45 1.74 -14.21
C ASP A 78 -16.32 1.11 -12.81
N LYS A 79 -15.09 1.02 -12.28
CA LYS A 79 -14.80 0.48 -10.96
C LYS A 79 -14.83 1.60 -9.93
N GLU A 80 -15.74 1.47 -8.97
CA GLU A 80 -15.80 2.30 -7.77
C GLU A 80 -15.01 1.64 -6.64
N VAL A 81 -14.05 2.37 -6.07
CA VAL A 81 -13.19 1.84 -5.00
C VAL A 81 -13.06 2.82 -3.85
N TRP A 82 -13.20 2.30 -2.64
CA TRP A 82 -12.93 3.05 -1.41
C TRP A 82 -11.43 3.12 -1.13
N ILE A 83 -10.88 4.34 -1.15
CA ILE A 83 -9.47 4.62 -0.90
C ILE A 83 -9.34 5.46 0.38
N PRO A 84 -8.60 4.96 1.40
CA PRO A 84 -8.33 5.72 2.62
C PRO A 84 -7.57 7.02 2.34
N LYS A 85 -7.97 8.11 3.00
CA LYS A 85 -7.35 9.44 2.86
C LYS A 85 -5.87 9.47 3.23
N SER A 86 -5.45 8.60 4.14
CA SER A 86 -4.04 8.50 4.58
C SER A 86 -3.09 7.93 3.53
N ILE A 87 -3.62 7.30 2.48
CA ILE A 87 -2.85 6.66 1.39
C ILE A 87 -2.81 7.57 0.15
N ILE A 88 -3.69 8.56 0.08
CA ILE A 88 -3.71 9.57 -0.98
C ILE A 88 -2.67 10.63 -0.62
N ARG A 89 -1.63 10.73 -1.43
CA ARG A 89 -0.50 11.66 -1.20
C ARG A 89 -0.61 12.95 -2.00
N SER A 90 -1.60 13.04 -2.89
CA SER A 90 -1.92 14.27 -3.62
C SER A 90 -2.92 15.10 -2.84
N ASP A 91 -2.82 16.41 -2.97
CA ASP A 91 -3.95 17.28 -2.65
C ASP A 91 -5.11 16.94 -3.58
N TYR A 92 -6.31 16.84 -3.01
CA TYR A 92 -7.55 16.60 -3.74
C TYR A 92 -8.57 17.63 -3.30
N ASP A 93 -9.42 18.04 -4.23
CA ASP A 93 -10.47 19.01 -3.96
C ASP A 93 -11.82 18.30 -3.94
N THR A 94 -12.38 18.12 -2.74
CA THR A 94 -13.74 17.57 -2.58
C THR A 94 -14.83 18.61 -2.87
N SER A 95 -14.47 19.88 -3.08
CA SER A 95 -15.41 20.97 -3.39
C SER A 95 -16.00 20.84 -4.79
N VAL A 96 -15.21 20.32 -5.74
CA VAL A 96 -15.59 20.20 -7.15
C VAL A 96 -16.13 18.80 -7.42
N LYS A 97 -17.43 18.62 -7.14
CA LYS A 97 -18.18 17.42 -7.52
C LYS A 97 -18.04 17.14 -9.01
N ASP A 98 -17.87 15.86 -9.37
CA ASP A 98 -17.85 15.35 -10.74
C ASP A 98 -16.65 15.81 -11.60
N SER A 99 -15.58 16.32 -10.98
CA SER A 99 -14.34 16.65 -11.70
C SER A 99 -13.36 15.48 -11.72
N THR A 100 -12.83 15.18 -12.91
CA THR A 100 -11.73 14.21 -13.04
C THR A 100 -10.46 14.80 -12.44
N GLN A 101 -9.97 14.21 -11.36
CA GLN A 101 -8.76 14.64 -10.66
C GLN A 101 -7.67 13.57 -10.78
N ASN A 102 -6.42 14.02 -10.72
CA ASN A 102 -5.26 13.15 -10.64
C ASN A 102 -4.98 12.85 -9.17
N PHE A 103 -5.05 11.57 -8.79
CA PHE A 103 -4.71 11.08 -7.47
C PHE A 103 -3.36 10.39 -7.49
N LEU A 104 -2.52 10.73 -6.52
CA LEU A 104 -1.27 10.03 -6.29
C LEU A 104 -1.48 9.03 -5.14
N ILE A 105 -1.55 7.75 -5.48
CA ILE A 105 -1.98 6.67 -4.58
C ILE A 105 -0.88 5.61 -4.50
N ASP A 106 -0.62 5.07 -3.32
CA ASP A 106 0.38 3.99 -3.15
C ASP A 106 0.01 2.72 -3.97
N ASN A 107 0.99 2.08 -4.61
CA ASN A 107 0.80 0.95 -5.51
C ASN A 107 0.16 -0.28 -4.85
N TRP A 108 0.37 -0.47 -3.54
CA TRP A 108 -0.14 -1.64 -2.83
C TRP A 108 -1.68 -1.67 -2.78
N ILE A 109 -2.36 -0.53 -2.62
CA ILE A 109 -3.83 -0.48 -2.58
C ILE A 109 -4.42 -0.70 -3.97
N LEU A 110 -3.70 -0.28 -5.03
CA LEU A 110 -4.07 -0.50 -6.42
C LEU A 110 -3.96 -1.97 -6.82
N LYS A 111 -2.83 -2.62 -6.46
CA LYS A 111 -2.62 -4.06 -6.65
C LYS A 111 -3.67 -4.88 -5.91
N ARG A 112 -3.96 -4.52 -4.66
CA ARG A 112 -4.98 -5.21 -3.84
C ARG A 112 -6.37 -5.16 -4.48
N ASN A 113 -6.71 -4.05 -5.11
CA ASN A 113 -8.03 -3.82 -5.71
C ASN A 113 -8.08 -4.18 -7.20
N ASN A 114 -7.03 -4.82 -7.76
CA ASN A 114 -6.92 -5.15 -9.18
C ASN A 114 -7.22 -3.95 -10.09
N ILE A 115 -6.73 -2.77 -9.70
CA ILE A 115 -6.81 -1.56 -10.50
C ILE A 115 -5.55 -1.56 -11.36
N ASN A 116 -5.72 -1.77 -12.67
CA ASN A 116 -4.60 -1.82 -13.60
C ASN A 116 -4.20 -0.37 -13.93
N THR A 117 -2.97 0.00 -13.58
CA THR A 117 -2.33 1.20 -14.11
C THR A 117 -1.97 0.93 -15.57
N ILE A 118 -2.51 1.74 -16.49
CA ILE A 118 -2.12 1.77 -17.91
C ILE A 118 -0.93 2.70 -18.08
#